data_AF-A0AAQ3L3G7-F1
#
_entry.id   AF-A0AAQ3L3G7-F1
#
_cell.length_a   1.000
_cell.length_b   1.000
_cell.length_c   1.000
_cell.angle_alpha   90.00
_cell.angle_beta   90.00
_cell.angle_gamma   90.00
#
_symmetry.space_group_name_H-M   'P 1'
#
loop_
_entity.id
_entity.type
_entity.pdbx_description
1 polymer ?
#
loop_
_entity_poly.entity_id
_entity_poly.type
_entity_poly.pdbx_seq_one_letter_code
_entity_poly.pdbx_strand_id
1 'polypeptide(L)'
;MYTTRTLSSFKTSDAAAARQPPPQGPASGYLLLQDEQPQPPATCCWGAYNWPHTRIRQLPFPQNRILTLSYSEQHDDRSDTYSSAVLFIPVPSLPLSSNRYYVIVARGKDKGKAYTCSKEDDMGACCFCQCINDAEPKEFDHRDIYQQMEIVCYKGRFTAKPVASDGIPPSMLRKEYWDLHQSEHDDFTLVEASGVNEALRSRLPALYSPSTKAKNGDNVVVGRWYIPFVFVKEEMGLSEQVKQSAYYEIALEQFWEQIGACESAYGRERVAEVKSVVRVEVAYLNGTEAKCFDTHDVDGLVWFKTINSGGGRESVVKLSYLIWERIKWEESRMGCNGGEDEKVERVEECRGGAGGWKRFGCYVLVERFVLRRMDGSEVLMVDFRHCKKIQSIWE
;
A
#
# COMPACT_ATOMS: atom_id res chain seq x y z
N MET A 1 0.48 -4.23 2.38
CA MET A 1 -0.68 -3.54 1.76
C MET A 1 -1.79 -3.39 2.77
N TYR A 2 -2.52 -2.28 2.74
CA TYR A 2 -3.54 -1.99 3.74
C TYR A 2 -4.94 -2.01 3.17
N THR A 3 -5.84 -2.67 3.88
CA THR A 3 -7.30 -2.52 3.68
C THR A 3 -7.80 -1.37 4.53
N THR A 4 -8.93 -0.75 4.16
CA THR A 4 -9.51 0.34 4.93
C THR A 4 -10.73 -0.11 5.70
N ARG A 5 -10.94 0.51 6.86
CA ARG A 5 -12.13 0.35 7.72
C ARG A 5 -12.51 1.69 8.30
N THR A 6 -13.77 1.86 8.64
CA THR A 6 -14.26 3.06 9.30
C THR A 6 -13.87 3.06 10.78
N LEU A 7 -13.47 4.21 11.33
CA LEU A 7 -13.09 4.31 12.73
C LEU A 7 -14.29 4.06 13.66
N SER A 8 -15.50 4.44 13.25
CA SER A 8 -16.73 4.17 14.02
C SER A 8 -17.03 2.68 14.15
N SER A 9 -16.79 1.88 13.10
CA SER A 9 -17.00 0.43 13.17
C SER A 9 -16.13 -0.21 14.25
N PHE A 10 -14.90 0.27 14.41
CA PHE A 10 -13.96 -0.17 15.44
C PHE A 10 -14.30 0.33 16.85
N LYS A 11 -14.94 1.49 16.99
CA LYS A 11 -15.36 2.03 18.30
C LYS A 11 -16.67 1.43 18.80
N THR A 12 -17.55 1.04 17.88
CA THR A 12 -18.88 0.48 18.19
C THR A 12 -18.80 -1.02 18.46
N SER A 13 -17.87 -1.71 17.83
CA SER A 13 -17.52 -3.08 18.21
C SER A 13 -16.59 -3.04 19.42
N ASP A 14 -16.85 -3.86 20.44
CA ASP A 14 -15.99 -3.99 21.61
C ASP A 14 -14.53 -4.26 21.22
N ALA A 15 -13.61 -4.16 22.19
CA ALA A 15 -12.15 -4.38 22.05
C ALA A 15 -11.71 -5.61 21.23
N ALA A 16 -12.61 -6.57 20.98
CA ALA A 16 -12.47 -7.66 20.02
C ALA A 16 -12.12 -7.22 18.59
N ALA A 17 -12.68 -6.12 18.06
CA ALA A 17 -12.35 -5.69 16.70
C ALA A 17 -10.91 -5.17 16.58
N ALA A 18 -10.43 -4.39 17.56
CA ALA A 18 -9.05 -3.94 17.61
C ALA A 18 -8.04 -5.10 17.74
N ARG A 19 -8.47 -6.24 18.30
CA ARG A 19 -7.69 -7.48 18.43
C ARG A 19 -7.77 -8.37 17.19
N GLN A 20 -8.60 -8.04 16.19
CA GLN A 20 -8.66 -8.83 14.98
C GLN A 20 -7.28 -8.91 14.33
N PRO A 21 -6.85 -10.10 13.91
CA PRO A 21 -5.62 -10.22 13.16
C PRO A 21 -5.71 -9.35 11.90
N PRO A 22 -4.57 -8.86 11.39
CA PRO A 22 -4.56 -8.16 10.13
C PRO A 22 -5.14 -9.04 9.00
N PRO A 23 -5.52 -8.45 7.84
CA PRO A 23 -5.99 -9.21 6.70
C PRO A 23 -5.02 -10.35 6.32
N GLN A 24 -5.51 -11.44 5.71
CA GLN A 24 -4.64 -12.60 5.43
C GLN A 24 -3.42 -12.25 4.58
N GLY A 25 -2.26 -12.84 4.95
CA GLY A 25 -0.97 -12.84 4.25
C GLY A 25 0.03 -11.78 4.74
N PRO A 26 1.26 -11.78 4.20
CA PRO A 26 2.37 -11.00 4.75
C PRO A 26 2.17 -9.50 4.54
N ALA A 27 2.77 -8.71 5.42
CA ALA A 27 2.78 -7.25 5.36
C ALA A 27 1.39 -6.60 5.18
N SER A 28 0.34 -7.24 5.69
CA SER A 28 -1.03 -6.76 5.62
C SER A 28 -1.36 -5.83 6.78
N GLY A 29 -2.28 -4.89 6.60
CA GLY A 29 -2.69 -4.00 7.67
C GLY A 29 -4.04 -3.35 7.46
N TYR A 30 -4.47 -2.57 8.45
CA TYR A 30 -5.67 -1.75 8.40
C TYR A 30 -5.29 -0.27 8.42
N LEU A 31 -5.92 0.53 7.57
CA LEU A 31 -6.01 1.98 7.72
C LEU A 31 -7.42 2.33 8.18
N LEU A 32 -7.52 3.14 9.23
CA LEU A 32 -8.79 3.59 9.76
C LEU A 32 -9.16 4.96 9.20
N LEU A 33 -10.34 5.05 8.63
CA LEU A 33 -10.87 6.27 8.06
C LEU A 33 -11.77 6.93 9.10
N GLN A 34 -11.51 8.19 9.42
CA GLN A 34 -12.42 8.99 10.22
C GLN A 34 -13.73 9.19 9.45
N ASP A 35 -14.84 8.72 10.01
CA ASP A 35 -16.15 8.91 9.40
C ASP A 35 -16.61 10.36 9.57
N GLU A 36 -17.29 10.89 8.55
CA GLU A 36 -17.97 12.21 8.58
C GLU A 36 -19.21 12.23 9.48
N GLN A 37 -19.36 11.28 10.42
CA GLN A 37 -20.47 11.36 11.36
C GLN A 37 -20.31 12.61 12.25
N PRO A 38 -21.36 13.45 12.37
CA PRO A 38 -21.35 14.55 13.32
C PRO A 38 -21.24 13.97 14.73
N GLN A 39 -20.04 13.99 15.30
CA GLN A 39 -19.90 13.68 16.72
C GLN A 39 -20.60 14.80 17.50
N PRO A 40 -21.50 14.47 18.44
CA PRO A 40 -22.11 15.49 19.27
C PRO A 40 -21.00 16.26 20.02
N PRO A 41 -21.16 17.58 20.24
CA PRO A 41 -20.17 18.39 20.95
C PRO A 41 -19.82 17.73 22.28
N ALA A 42 -18.52 17.54 22.50
CA ALA A 42 -18.01 17.06 23.78
C ALA A 42 -18.33 18.13 24.84
N THR A 43 -19.48 17.95 25.48
CA THR A 43 -19.99 18.89 26.48
C THR A 43 -19.22 18.64 27.77
N CYS A 44 -18.33 19.55 28.15
CA CYS A 44 -17.74 19.55 29.48
C CYS A 44 -18.28 20.76 30.25
N CYS A 45 -18.66 20.52 31.51
CA CYS A 45 -18.97 21.48 32.58
C CYS A 45 -19.63 22.80 32.16
N TRP A 46 -20.93 22.92 32.44
CA TRP A 46 -21.69 24.19 32.43
C TRP A 46 -21.81 24.91 31.07
N GLY A 47 -21.81 24.19 29.95
CA GLY A 47 -22.27 24.72 28.66
C GLY A 47 -21.47 25.90 28.09
N ALA A 48 -20.26 26.16 28.60
CA ALA A 48 -19.53 27.41 28.32
C ALA A 48 -18.25 27.25 27.45
N TYR A 49 -17.89 26.04 27.00
CA TYR A 49 -16.69 25.84 26.18
C TYR A 49 -16.91 24.84 25.05
N ASN A 50 -17.10 25.36 23.83
CA ASN A 50 -16.97 24.59 22.59
C ASN A 50 -15.48 24.32 22.36
N TRP A 51 -14.96 23.19 22.83
CA TRP A 51 -13.67 22.71 22.34
C TRP A 51 -13.85 22.34 20.86
N PRO A 52 -12.98 22.79 19.95
CA PRO A 52 -13.01 22.31 18.58
C PRO A 52 -12.90 20.78 18.60
N HIS A 53 -13.71 20.10 17.78
CA HIS A 53 -13.80 18.64 17.64
C HIS A 53 -12.49 17.99 17.12
N THR A 54 -11.39 18.70 17.19
CA THR A 54 -10.08 18.34 16.64
C THR A 54 -9.28 17.49 17.62
N ARG A 55 -9.51 17.55 18.94
CA ARG A 55 -8.70 16.78 19.89
C ARG A 55 -9.05 15.29 19.89
N ILE A 56 -8.08 14.45 19.53
CA ILE A 56 -8.17 12.99 19.62
C ILE A 56 -7.81 12.57 21.04
N ARG A 57 -8.63 11.70 21.64
CA ARG A 57 -8.46 11.22 23.03
C ARG A 57 -8.39 9.69 23.15
N GLN A 58 -8.43 8.98 22.04
CA GLN A 58 -8.54 7.52 22.06
C GLN A 58 -7.72 6.93 20.91
N LEU A 59 -7.18 5.75 21.16
CA LEU A 59 -6.63 4.85 20.15
C LEU A 59 -7.76 3.96 19.59
N PRO A 60 -7.59 3.38 18.39
CA PRO A 60 -6.53 3.68 17.41
C PRO A 60 -6.75 5.05 16.71
N PHE A 61 -5.69 5.58 16.08
CA PHE A 61 -5.75 6.85 15.36
C PHE A 61 -6.38 6.71 13.95
N PRO A 62 -6.99 7.78 13.40
CA PRO A 62 -7.34 7.81 11.98
C PRO A 62 -6.09 7.98 11.10
N GLN A 63 -6.10 7.38 9.91
CA GLN A 63 -5.01 7.40 8.93
C GLN A 63 -5.31 8.27 7.70
N ASN A 64 -6.53 8.78 7.55
CA ASN A 64 -6.93 9.69 6.46
C ASN A 64 -6.68 11.18 6.78
N ARG A 65 -5.91 11.51 7.84
CA ARG A 65 -5.60 12.89 8.23
C ARG A 65 -4.15 13.04 8.70
N ILE A 66 -3.59 14.23 8.52
CA ILE A 66 -2.37 14.63 9.22
C ILE A 66 -2.75 15.04 10.64
N LEU A 67 -2.03 14.50 11.63
CA LEU A 67 -2.28 14.77 13.03
C LEU A 67 -1.21 15.70 13.58
N THR A 68 -1.62 16.67 14.39
CA THR A 68 -0.72 17.59 15.09
C THR A 68 -0.54 17.12 16.51
N LEU A 69 0.66 16.62 16.80
CA LEU A 69 1.10 16.33 18.16
C LEU A 69 1.53 17.64 18.81
N SER A 70 1.12 17.86 20.06
CA SER A 70 1.53 19.04 20.83
C SER A 70 1.74 18.73 22.31
N TYR A 71 2.74 19.35 22.92
CA TYR A 71 2.89 19.41 24.38
C TYR A 71 3.38 20.79 24.80
N SER A 72 3.09 21.17 26.05
CA SER A 72 3.52 22.44 26.62
C SER A 72 4.37 22.21 27.85
N GLU A 73 5.45 22.98 27.96
CA GLU A 73 6.31 23.02 29.14
C GLU A 73 6.16 24.37 29.82
N GLN A 74 6.03 24.36 31.15
CA GLN A 74 6.03 25.57 31.95
C GLN A 74 7.44 25.79 32.51
N HIS A 75 8.03 26.92 32.15
CA HIS A 75 9.26 27.43 32.71
C HIS A 75 8.99 28.78 33.37
N ASP A 76 9.06 28.81 34.70
CA ASP A 76 8.72 29.99 35.51
C ASP A 76 7.36 30.62 35.13
N ASP A 77 7.38 31.80 34.50
CA ASP A 77 6.22 32.57 34.04
C ASP A 77 5.90 32.40 32.54
N ARG A 78 6.63 31.53 31.81
CA ARG A 78 6.45 31.30 30.37
C ARG A 78 6.03 29.86 30.09
N SER A 79 5.04 29.71 29.21
CA SER A 79 4.63 28.41 28.68
C SER A 79 5.10 28.29 27.23
N ASP A 80 6.04 27.40 26.97
CA ASP A 80 6.47 27.07 25.61
C ASP A 80 5.66 25.88 25.10
N THR A 81 5.11 25.99 23.90
CA THR A 81 4.33 24.91 23.26
C THR A 81 5.06 24.41 22.03
N TYR A 82 5.32 23.11 22.03
CA TYR A 82 5.97 22.41 20.93
C TYR A 82 4.92 21.65 20.14
N SER A 83 4.96 21.75 18.81
CA SER A 83 3.99 21.08 17.93
C SER A 83 4.65 20.50 16.69
N SER A 84 4.19 19.33 16.25
CA SER A 84 4.70 18.64 15.06
C SER A 84 3.54 17.98 14.33
N ALA A 85 3.48 18.19 13.01
CA ALA A 85 2.49 17.56 12.14
C ALA A 85 3.05 16.23 11.65
N VAL A 86 2.32 15.14 11.88
CA VAL A 86 2.78 13.77 11.67
C VAL A 86 1.72 12.87 11.04
N LEU A 87 2.18 11.81 10.38
CA LEU A 87 1.38 10.68 9.96
C LEU A 87 1.72 9.48 10.85
N PHE A 88 0.70 8.85 11.41
CA PHE A 88 0.84 7.59 12.15
C PHE A 88 0.48 6.45 11.22
N ILE A 89 1.50 5.74 10.74
CA ILE A 89 1.33 4.58 9.85
C ILE A 89 1.37 3.31 10.73
N PRO A 90 0.27 2.55 10.84
CA PRO A 90 0.26 1.31 11.60
C PRO A 90 1.33 0.35 11.08
N VAL A 91 2.07 -0.31 11.97
CA VAL A 91 3.05 -1.31 11.55
C VAL A 91 2.31 -2.51 10.93
N PRO A 92 2.68 -2.95 9.71
CA PRO A 92 1.98 -4.05 9.06
C PRO A 92 2.22 -5.38 9.79
N SER A 93 1.37 -6.37 9.51
CA SER A 93 1.37 -7.70 10.15
C SER A 93 1.02 -7.71 11.65
N LEU A 94 0.61 -6.59 12.22
CA LEU A 94 0.18 -6.48 13.61
C LEU A 94 -1.30 -6.07 13.73
N PRO A 95 -2.01 -6.52 14.78
CA PRO A 95 -3.35 -6.02 15.06
C PRO A 95 -3.29 -4.56 15.52
N LEU A 96 -4.36 -3.80 15.29
CA LEU A 96 -4.43 -2.39 15.69
C LEU A 96 -4.31 -2.21 17.21
N SER A 97 -4.71 -3.21 18.01
CA SER A 97 -4.54 -3.21 19.47
C SER A 97 -3.09 -3.21 19.94
N SER A 98 -2.13 -3.53 19.05
CA SER A 98 -0.70 -3.38 19.36
C SER A 98 -0.29 -1.92 19.56
N ASN A 99 -1.06 -0.97 19.02
CA ASN A 99 -0.78 0.47 19.02
C ASN A 99 0.63 0.79 18.51
N ARG A 100 1.18 -0.02 17.61
CA ARG A 100 2.50 0.19 17.02
C ARG A 100 2.40 0.96 15.72
N TYR A 101 3.16 2.04 15.62
CA TYR A 101 3.17 2.93 14.48
C TYR A 101 4.60 3.31 14.08
N TYR A 102 4.79 3.54 12.79
CA TYR A 102 5.82 4.44 12.30
C TYR A 102 5.28 5.86 12.36
N VAL A 103 6.04 6.78 12.95
CA VAL A 103 5.65 8.19 13.08
C VAL A 103 6.44 9.00 12.07
N ILE A 104 5.76 9.52 11.05
CA ILE A 104 6.38 10.20 9.91
C ILE A 104 6.11 11.69 9.98
N VAL A 105 7.13 12.51 9.77
CA VAL A 105 7.01 13.97 9.76
C VAL A 105 6.25 14.40 8.51
N ALA A 106 5.14 15.12 8.67
CA ALA A 106 4.25 15.51 7.58
C ALA A 106 4.50 16.93 7.06
N ARG A 107 5.14 17.80 7.86
CA ARG A 107 5.44 19.20 7.51
C ARG A 107 6.81 19.64 8.04
N GLY A 108 7.39 20.67 7.43
CA GLY A 108 8.68 21.22 7.84
C GLY A 108 9.88 20.64 7.07
N LYS A 109 11.09 20.88 7.59
CA LYS A 109 12.36 20.53 6.93
C LYS A 109 12.53 19.02 6.72
N ASP A 110 12.09 18.22 7.68
CA ASP A 110 12.22 16.77 7.67
C ASP A 110 10.99 16.04 7.11
N LYS A 111 10.15 16.76 6.35
CA LYS A 111 8.93 16.20 5.74
C LYS A 111 9.25 14.91 4.96
N GLY A 112 8.51 13.86 5.28
CA GLY A 112 8.61 12.53 4.69
C GLY A 112 9.56 11.58 5.40
N LYS A 113 10.32 12.05 6.39
CA LYS A 113 11.21 11.23 7.22
C LYS A 113 10.50 10.63 8.43
N ALA A 114 10.97 9.49 8.90
CA ALA A 114 10.50 8.81 10.09
C ALA A 114 11.21 9.33 11.34
N TYR A 115 10.47 9.53 12.42
CA TYR A 115 11.09 9.65 13.74
C TYR A 115 11.79 8.34 14.10
N THR A 116 12.99 8.45 14.64
CA THR A 116 13.83 7.30 15.01
C THR A 116 14.26 7.46 16.46
N CYS A 117 14.18 6.37 17.22
CA CYS A 117 14.71 6.35 18.59
C CYS A 117 16.25 6.48 18.56
N SER A 118 16.80 7.27 19.48
CA SER A 118 18.24 7.26 19.77
C SER A 118 18.63 5.98 20.52
N LYS A 119 19.91 5.62 20.52
CA LYS A 119 20.47 4.62 21.44
C LYS A 119 21.15 5.30 22.63
N GLU A 120 21.43 4.54 23.68
CA GLU A 120 22.25 5.05 24.79
C GLU A 120 23.65 5.50 24.34
N ASP A 121 24.24 4.80 23.37
CA ASP A 121 25.54 5.17 22.80
C ASP A 121 25.52 6.49 22.00
N ASP A 122 24.34 6.94 21.57
CA ASP A 122 24.15 8.23 20.88
C ASP A 122 24.03 9.41 21.88
N MET A 123 24.03 9.15 23.20
CA MET A 123 23.96 10.19 24.22
C MET A 123 25.28 10.98 24.31
N GLY A 124 25.20 12.30 24.17
CA GLY A 124 26.33 13.18 24.43
C GLY A 124 26.46 13.53 25.92
N ALA A 125 27.69 13.58 26.43
CA ALA A 125 27.94 14.20 27.73
C ALA A 125 27.78 15.72 27.60
N CYS A 126 26.83 16.33 28.32
CA CYS A 126 26.69 17.78 28.37
C CYS A 126 26.71 18.26 29.84
N CYS A 127 27.79 18.94 30.22
CA CYS A 127 27.95 19.76 31.43
C CYS A 127 27.09 19.37 32.66
N PHE A 128 27.61 18.44 33.48
CA PHE A 128 27.04 17.98 34.76
C PHE A 128 25.62 17.36 34.71
N CYS A 129 25.06 17.09 33.53
CA CYS A 129 23.82 16.32 33.35
C CYS A 129 23.91 15.36 32.14
N GLN A 130 23.13 14.27 32.16
CA GLN A 130 22.98 13.42 30.98
C GLN A 130 21.92 14.06 30.06
N CYS A 131 22.37 14.77 29.02
CA CYS A 131 21.47 15.33 28.01
C CYS A 131 21.28 14.30 26.89
N ILE A 132 20.03 13.89 26.68
CA ILE A 132 19.68 13.01 25.56
C ILE A 132 19.74 13.84 24.27
N ASN A 133 20.69 13.51 23.40
CA ASN A 133 20.73 14.02 22.04
C ASN A 133 19.75 13.20 21.18
N ASP A 134 18.67 13.83 20.77
CA ASP A 134 17.68 13.16 19.93
C ASP A 134 18.24 12.92 18.53
N ALA A 135 18.08 11.70 18.04
CA ALA A 135 18.34 11.38 16.66
C ALA A 135 17.41 12.22 15.77
N GLU A 136 17.98 12.88 14.77
CA GLU A 136 17.18 13.55 13.74
C GLU A 136 16.33 12.52 12.98
N PRO A 137 15.14 12.90 12.48
CA PRO A 137 14.34 12.02 11.63
C PRO A 137 15.13 11.50 10.43
N LYS A 138 14.99 10.20 10.13
CA LYS A 138 15.74 9.51 9.07
C LYS A 138 14.82 9.05 7.94
N GLU A 139 15.42 8.67 6.81
CA GLU A 139 14.65 7.97 5.78
C GLU A 139 14.02 6.69 6.35
N PHE A 140 12.81 6.39 5.91
CA PHE A 140 12.09 5.21 6.36
C PHE A 140 12.82 3.92 5.94
N ASP A 141 12.99 3.01 6.90
CA ASP A 141 13.39 1.62 6.68
C ASP A 141 12.50 0.70 7.52
N HIS A 142 11.71 -0.14 6.85
CA HIS A 142 10.80 -1.07 7.51
C HIS A 142 11.52 -2.09 8.41
N ARG A 143 12.81 -2.34 8.18
CA ARG A 143 13.66 -3.25 8.96
C ARG A 143 14.19 -2.60 10.24
N ASP A 144 14.15 -1.28 10.32
CA ASP A 144 14.67 -0.51 11.45
C ASP A 144 13.65 -0.50 12.60
N ILE A 145 13.88 -1.35 13.60
CA ILE A 145 13.05 -1.44 14.81
C ILE A 145 13.04 -0.13 15.63
N TYR A 146 14.05 0.73 15.50
CA TYR A 146 14.10 2.02 16.20
C TYR A 146 13.14 3.05 15.58
N GLN A 147 12.61 2.80 14.38
CA GLN A 147 11.56 3.63 13.78
C GLN A 147 10.14 3.22 14.23
N GLN A 148 9.99 2.11 14.96
CA GLN A 148 8.72 1.64 15.48
C GLN A 148 8.49 2.13 16.91
N MET A 149 7.30 2.67 17.16
CA MET A 149 6.90 3.11 18.50
C MET A 149 5.53 2.56 18.88
N GLU A 150 5.41 2.15 20.13
CA GLU A 150 4.14 1.82 20.76
C GLU A 150 3.56 3.09 21.39
N ILE A 151 2.32 3.43 21.04
CA ILE A 151 1.63 4.57 21.61
C ILE A 151 0.74 4.12 22.76
N VAL A 152 0.97 4.69 23.94
CA VAL A 152 0.18 4.45 25.14
C VAL A 152 -0.78 5.62 25.34
N CYS A 153 -2.05 5.33 25.63
CA CYS A 153 -3.04 6.34 25.96
C CYS A 153 -3.39 6.28 27.46
N TYR A 154 -3.32 7.42 28.15
CA TYR A 154 -3.75 7.57 29.54
C TYR A 154 -4.62 8.82 29.69
N LYS A 155 -5.86 8.63 30.18
CA LYS A 155 -6.85 9.71 30.40
C LYS A 155 -7.02 10.67 29.21
N GLY A 156 -6.92 10.14 27.99
CA GLY A 156 -7.10 10.92 26.76
C GLY A 156 -5.87 11.70 26.29
N ARG A 157 -4.71 11.42 26.86
CA ARG A 157 -3.40 11.91 26.42
C ARG A 157 -2.48 10.75 26.09
N PHE A 158 -1.36 11.01 25.44
CA PHE A 158 -0.53 9.95 24.90
C PHE A 158 0.94 10.06 25.27
N THR A 159 1.66 8.95 25.14
CA THR A 159 3.10 8.84 25.32
C THR A 159 3.61 7.73 24.41
N ALA A 160 4.75 7.93 23.76
CA ALA A 160 5.36 6.89 22.94
C ALA A 160 6.38 6.09 23.75
N LYS A 161 6.38 4.78 23.55
CA LYS A 161 7.41 3.87 24.04
C LYS A 161 8.17 3.29 22.84
N PRO A 162 9.50 3.11 22.98
CA PRO A 162 10.30 2.47 21.95
C PRO A 162 9.90 0.99 21.85
N VAL A 163 9.89 0.44 20.65
CA VAL A 163 9.77 -1.03 20.46
C VAL A 163 11.13 -1.72 20.65
N ALA A 164 12.21 -1.04 20.26
CA ALA A 164 13.58 -1.46 20.57
C ALA A 164 13.83 -1.39 22.08
N SER A 165 14.43 -2.42 22.67
CA SER A 165 14.64 -2.53 24.12
C SER A 165 15.59 -1.46 24.69
N ASP A 166 16.52 -0.98 23.87
CA ASP A 166 17.53 0.03 24.16
C ASP A 166 17.23 1.37 23.46
N GLY A 167 16.06 1.49 22.83
CA GLY A 167 15.67 2.70 22.12
C GLY A 167 15.21 3.80 23.08
N ILE A 168 15.45 5.05 22.70
CA ILE A 168 14.96 6.23 23.42
C ILE A 168 14.19 7.09 22.42
N PRO A 169 12.85 7.23 22.57
CA PRO A 169 12.07 8.03 21.64
C PRO A 169 12.53 9.51 21.65
N PRO A 170 12.44 10.20 20.50
CA PRO A 170 12.68 11.65 20.41
C PRO A 170 11.85 12.42 21.44
N SER A 171 12.35 13.56 21.91
CA SER A 171 11.71 14.45 22.91
C SER A 171 10.22 14.60 22.67
N MET A 172 9.86 14.93 21.43
CA MET A 172 8.48 15.14 20.99
C MET A 172 7.54 13.95 21.26
N LEU A 173 8.07 12.73 21.31
CA LEU A 173 7.31 11.49 21.48
C LEU A 173 7.50 10.88 22.87
N ARG A 174 8.67 11.03 23.51
CA ARG A 174 8.94 10.53 24.88
C ARG A 174 8.25 11.32 25.98
N LYS A 175 7.97 12.60 25.77
CA LYS A 175 7.35 13.45 26.80
C LYS A 175 6.01 12.85 27.20
N GLU A 176 5.76 12.78 28.50
CA GLU A 176 4.52 12.20 28.97
C GLU A 176 3.35 13.14 28.67
N TYR A 177 2.20 12.53 28.37
CA TYR A 177 0.92 13.22 28.26
C TYR A 177 0.84 14.30 27.17
N TRP A 178 1.43 14.08 26.00
CA TRP A 178 1.17 14.95 24.84
C TRP A 178 -0.27 14.81 24.33
N ASP A 179 -0.75 15.89 23.74
CA ASP A 179 -2.08 16.01 23.14
C ASP A 179 -1.99 15.81 21.62
N LEU A 180 -3.06 15.27 21.04
CA LEU A 180 -3.15 15.01 19.61
C LEU A 180 -4.38 15.69 19.03
N HIS A 181 -4.18 16.42 17.93
CA HIS A 181 -5.22 17.16 17.26
C HIS A 181 -5.29 16.76 15.78
N GLN A 182 -6.47 16.52 15.25
CA GLN A 182 -6.70 16.36 13.81
C GLN A 182 -6.97 17.71 13.15
N SER A 183 -6.60 17.84 11.89
CA SER A 183 -7.06 18.94 11.03
C SER A 183 -8.58 18.91 10.87
N GLU A 184 -9.18 20.09 10.70
CA GLU A 184 -10.62 20.22 10.42
C GLU A 184 -10.98 19.74 9.00
N HIS A 185 -10.04 19.87 8.06
CA HIS A 185 -10.18 19.43 6.68
C HIS A 185 -9.36 18.16 6.42
N ASP A 186 -9.87 17.28 5.58
CA ASP A 186 -9.11 16.11 5.12
C ASP A 186 -7.92 16.56 4.28
N ASP A 187 -6.72 16.08 4.64
CA ASP A 187 -5.51 16.33 3.87
C ASP A 187 -5.43 15.44 2.61
N PHE A 188 -6.18 14.32 2.60
CA PHE A 188 -6.26 13.37 1.49
C PHE A 188 -7.54 12.54 1.56
N THR A 189 -8.11 12.22 0.39
CA THR A 189 -9.33 11.41 0.26
C THR A 189 -8.96 9.94 0.07
N LEU A 190 -9.22 9.11 1.08
CA LEU A 190 -9.12 7.65 0.98
C LEU A 190 -10.53 7.06 0.91
N VAL A 191 -10.73 6.12 0.00
CA VAL A 191 -12.01 5.43 -0.20
C VAL A 191 -11.97 4.05 0.46
N GLU A 192 -13.12 3.39 0.57
CA GLU A 192 -13.17 2.02 1.06
C GLU A 192 -12.41 1.06 0.11
N ALA A 193 -11.52 0.25 0.69
CA ALA A 193 -10.66 -0.71 0.02
C ALA A 193 -10.63 -2.00 0.87
N SER A 194 -11.45 -2.97 0.47
CA SER A 194 -11.68 -4.20 1.24
C SER A 194 -10.67 -5.33 0.95
N GLY A 195 -9.64 -5.09 0.14
CA GLY A 195 -8.70 -6.11 -0.32
C GLY A 195 -9.27 -6.93 -1.49
N VAL A 196 -8.90 -8.21 -1.59
CA VAL A 196 -9.39 -9.13 -2.64
C VAL A 196 -10.87 -9.45 -2.42
N ASN A 197 -11.67 -9.34 -3.48
CA ASN A 197 -12.97 -9.97 -3.58
C ASN A 197 -12.81 -11.38 -4.15
N GLU A 198 -12.68 -12.38 -3.27
CA GLU A 198 -12.40 -13.78 -3.65
C GLU A 198 -13.48 -14.37 -4.56
N ALA A 199 -14.74 -14.02 -4.33
CA ALA A 199 -15.85 -14.50 -5.15
C ALA A 199 -15.77 -13.94 -6.58
N LEU A 200 -15.40 -12.66 -6.73
CA LEU A 200 -15.21 -12.04 -8.04
C LEU A 200 -13.96 -12.59 -8.74
N ARG A 201 -12.83 -12.67 -8.02
CA ARG A 201 -11.54 -13.20 -8.52
C ARG A 201 -11.67 -14.65 -9.02
N SER A 202 -12.50 -15.47 -8.35
CA SER A 202 -12.73 -16.88 -8.70
C SER A 202 -13.65 -17.07 -9.91
N ARG A 203 -14.52 -16.09 -10.23
CA ARG A 203 -15.45 -16.18 -11.37
C ARG A 203 -14.76 -16.04 -12.72
N LEU A 204 -13.58 -15.41 -12.74
CA LEU A 204 -12.82 -15.02 -13.93
C LEU A 204 -13.59 -14.03 -14.84
N PRO A 205 -12.89 -13.19 -15.62
CA PRO A 205 -13.53 -12.31 -16.58
C PRO A 205 -14.20 -13.13 -17.69
N ALA A 206 -15.30 -12.60 -18.24
CA ALA A 206 -15.93 -13.20 -19.41
C ALA A 206 -15.03 -13.04 -20.64
N LEU A 207 -14.87 -14.12 -21.42
CA LEU A 207 -14.16 -14.09 -22.69
C LEU A 207 -15.18 -14.02 -23.83
N TYR A 208 -15.12 -12.96 -24.63
CA TYR A 208 -16.00 -12.76 -25.78
C TYR A 208 -15.25 -12.92 -27.10
N SER A 209 -15.94 -13.36 -28.16
CA SER A 209 -15.34 -13.52 -29.48
C SER A 209 -14.87 -12.17 -30.06
N PRO A 210 -13.68 -12.10 -30.71
CA PRO A 210 -13.13 -10.90 -31.35
C PRO A 210 -14.06 -10.17 -32.32
N SER A 211 -14.96 -10.91 -32.99
CA SER A 211 -16.00 -10.39 -33.88
C SER A 211 -17.03 -9.48 -33.19
N THR A 212 -17.14 -9.57 -31.86
CA THR A 212 -17.89 -8.61 -31.05
C THR A 212 -16.99 -7.42 -30.78
N LYS A 213 -17.38 -6.20 -31.21
CA LYS A 213 -16.68 -4.94 -30.91
C LYS A 213 -16.75 -4.58 -29.41
N ALA A 214 -16.35 -5.47 -28.52
CA ALA A 214 -15.99 -5.11 -27.16
C ALA A 214 -14.64 -4.38 -27.27
N LYS A 215 -14.66 -3.07 -27.05
CA LYS A 215 -13.44 -2.30 -26.76
C LYS A 215 -12.67 -3.11 -25.72
N ASN A 216 -11.39 -3.44 -25.98
CA ASN A 216 -10.46 -4.15 -25.07
C ASN A 216 -11.13 -4.67 -23.79
N GLY A 217 -11.46 -5.97 -23.76
CA GLY A 217 -12.28 -6.60 -22.70
C GLY A 217 -12.05 -5.97 -21.33
N ASP A 218 -13.11 -5.37 -20.78
CA ASP A 218 -13.07 -4.54 -19.57
C ASP A 218 -12.25 -5.21 -18.47
N ASN A 219 -11.09 -4.64 -18.13
CA ASN A 219 -10.28 -5.08 -17.00
C ASN A 219 -11.17 -5.11 -15.75
N VAL A 220 -11.35 -6.28 -15.16
CA VAL A 220 -12.19 -6.43 -13.97
C VAL A 220 -11.33 -6.20 -12.73
N VAL A 221 -11.60 -5.14 -11.97
CA VAL A 221 -10.91 -4.90 -10.69
C VAL A 221 -11.46 -5.88 -9.64
N VAL A 222 -10.62 -6.79 -9.17
CA VAL A 222 -10.96 -7.83 -8.20
C VAL A 222 -10.36 -7.60 -6.82
N GLY A 223 -9.45 -6.63 -6.67
CA GLY A 223 -8.89 -6.26 -5.38
C GLY A 223 -8.46 -4.81 -5.33
N ARG A 224 -8.55 -4.20 -4.14
CA ARG A 224 -8.06 -2.82 -3.87
C ARG A 224 -7.46 -2.70 -2.48
N TRP A 225 -6.34 -1.99 -2.39
CA TRP A 225 -5.66 -1.64 -1.15
C TRP A 225 -5.00 -0.26 -1.28
N TYR A 226 -4.50 0.24 -0.15
CA TYR A 226 -3.60 1.37 -0.11
C TYR A 226 -2.20 0.98 0.37
N ILE A 227 -1.21 1.75 -0.08
CA ILE A 227 0.19 1.66 0.33
C ILE A 227 0.62 3.06 0.78
N PRO A 228 0.99 3.26 2.07
CA PRO A 228 1.58 4.51 2.51
C PRO A 228 2.84 4.86 1.72
N PHE A 229 3.06 6.14 1.43
CA PHE A 229 4.14 6.59 0.54
C PHE A 229 5.52 6.09 0.96
N VAL A 230 5.77 5.89 2.27
CA VAL A 230 7.07 5.41 2.78
C VAL A 230 7.51 4.05 2.21
N PHE A 231 6.57 3.25 1.71
CA PHE A 231 6.86 1.96 1.08
C PHE A 231 7.10 2.04 -0.44
N VAL A 232 7.02 3.23 -1.03
CA VAL A 232 7.27 3.50 -2.46
C VAL A 232 8.32 4.61 -2.55
N LYS A 233 9.40 4.43 -3.31
CA LYS A 233 10.35 5.51 -3.59
C LYS A 233 10.34 5.83 -5.08
N GLU A 234 9.87 7.03 -5.41
CA GLU A 234 9.95 7.59 -6.76
C GLU A 234 11.24 8.42 -6.93
N GLU A 235 11.51 8.92 -8.13
CA GLU A 235 12.68 9.77 -8.40
C GLU A 235 12.64 11.14 -7.71
N MET A 236 11.46 11.58 -7.27
CA MET A 236 11.30 12.86 -6.60
C MET A 236 11.70 12.83 -5.13
N GLY A 237 12.05 13.99 -4.57
CA GLY A 237 12.38 14.12 -3.15
C GLY A 237 11.17 13.83 -2.25
N LEU A 238 11.42 13.27 -1.06
CA LEU A 238 10.38 12.85 -0.10
C LEU A 238 9.34 13.94 0.21
N SER A 239 9.78 15.20 0.37
CA SER A 239 8.87 16.31 0.64
C SER A 239 7.83 16.53 -0.48
N GLU A 240 8.26 16.41 -1.74
CA GLU A 240 7.38 16.51 -2.91
C GLU A 240 6.51 15.26 -3.03
N GLN A 241 7.07 14.07 -2.79
CA GLN A 241 6.32 12.82 -2.85
C GLN A 241 5.15 12.81 -1.86
N VAL A 242 5.38 13.20 -0.60
CA VAL A 242 4.31 13.32 0.41
C VAL A 242 3.25 14.34 0.00
N LYS A 243 3.66 15.41 -0.68
CA LYS A 243 2.74 16.46 -1.17
C LYS A 243 1.86 15.95 -2.30
N GLN A 244 2.44 15.17 -3.22
CA GLN A 244 1.73 14.62 -4.37
C GLN A 244 0.85 13.44 -3.96
N SER A 245 1.36 12.53 -3.13
CA SER A 245 0.70 11.27 -2.80
C SER A 245 1.17 10.73 -1.44
N ALA A 246 0.46 11.05 -0.36
CA ALA A 246 0.73 10.48 0.98
C ALA A 246 0.42 8.97 1.05
N TYR A 247 -0.46 8.50 0.16
CA TYR A 247 -0.78 7.09 -0.05
C TYR A 247 -0.77 6.80 -1.55
N TYR A 248 -0.71 5.54 -1.93
CA TYR A 248 -0.89 5.04 -3.29
C TYR A 248 -2.02 4.02 -3.27
N GLU A 249 -2.89 4.07 -4.27
CA GLU A 249 -3.84 2.99 -4.51
C GLU A 249 -3.11 1.85 -5.22
N ILE A 250 -3.36 0.62 -4.81
CA ILE A 250 -3.00 -0.56 -5.60
C ILE A 250 -4.26 -1.38 -5.89
N ALA A 251 -4.50 -1.63 -7.17
CA ALA A 251 -5.61 -2.43 -7.66
C ALA A 251 -5.10 -3.73 -8.28
N LEU A 252 -5.84 -4.82 -8.09
CA LEU A 252 -5.66 -6.08 -8.81
C LEU A 252 -6.73 -6.20 -9.88
N GLU A 253 -6.31 -6.22 -11.14
CA GLU A 253 -7.16 -6.31 -12.33
C GLU A 253 -7.04 -7.71 -12.95
N GLN A 254 -8.14 -8.25 -13.48
CA GLN A 254 -8.16 -9.49 -14.26
C GLN A 254 -8.66 -9.24 -15.68
N PHE A 255 -7.97 -9.81 -16.66
CA PHE A 255 -8.41 -9.82 -18.06
C PHE A 255 -7.81 -11.01 -18.81
N TRP A 256 -8.30 -11.25 -20.02
CA TRP A 256 -7.76 -12.28 -20.93
C TRP A 256 -6.85 -11.64 -21.97
N GLU A 257 -5.62 -12.12 -22.08
CA GLU A 257 -4.66 -11.69 -23.10
C GLU A 257 -4.52 -12.79 -24.17
N GLN A 258 -4.59 -12.42 -25.45
CA GLN A 258 -4.38 -13.36 -26.54
C GLN A 258 -2.90 -13.69 -26.68
N ILE A 259 -2.53 -14.97 -26.53
CA ILE A 259 -1.14 -15.46 -26.66
C ILE A 259 -0.84 -16.09 -28.02
N GLY A 260 -1.87 -16.37 -28.81
CA GLY A 260 -1.73 -16.88 -30.17
C GLY A 260 -3.07 -17.07 -30.87
N ALA A 261 -3.01 -17.26 -32.18
CA ALA A 261 -4.15 -17.57 -33.02
C ALA A 261 -3.72 -18.44 -34.19
N CYS A 262 -4.66 -19.22 -34.72
CA CYS A 262 -4.54 -19.79 -36.05
C CYS A 262 -5.82 -19.54 -36.86
N GLU A 263 -5.70 -19.60 -38.17
CA GLU A 263 -6.81 -19.41 -39.11
C GLU A 263 -6.88 -20.60 -40.05
N SER A 264 -8.08 -21.05 -40.39
CA SER A 264 -8.23 -22.13 -41.37
C SER A 264 -8.44 -21.55 -42.76
N ALA A 265 -7.56 -21.90 -43.69
CA ALA A 265 -7.62 -21.41 -45.07
C ALA A 265 -8.90 -21.85 -45.82
N TYR A 266 -9.48 -23.00 -45.46
CA TYR A 266 -10.61 -23.60 -46.18
C TYR A 266 -11.65 -24.28 -45.28
N GLY A 267 -11.57 -24.12 -43.95
CA GLY A 267 -12.47 -24.76 -42.98
C GLY A 267 -12.41 -26.30 -42.98
N ARG A 268 -11.40 -26.90 -43.63
CA ARG A 268 -11.22 -28.35 -43.74
C ARG A 268 -10.36 -28.93 -42.63
N GLU A 269 -9.49 -28.12 -42.05
CA GLU A 269 -8.66 -28.51 -40.93
C GLU A 269 -9.54 -28.71 -39.71
N ARG A 270 -9.41 -29.85 -39.05
CA ARG A 270 -10.15 -30.13 -37.82
C ARG A 270 -9.37 -29.79 -36.57
N VAL A 271 -8.05 -29.62 -36.69
CA VAL A 271 -7.15 -29.41 -35.56
C VAL A 271 -6.59 -27.98 -35.63
N ALA A 272 -6.70 -27.26 -34.53
CA ALA A 272 -6.05 -25.98 -34.30
C ALA A 272 -4.87 -26.20 -33.34
N GLU A 273 -3.71 -25.66 -33.68
CA GLU A 273 -2.49 -25.77 -32.88
C GLU A 273 -1.88 -24.37 -32.67
N VAL A 274 -1.67 -24.01 -31.41
CA VAL A 274 -1.01 -22.76 -31.00
C VAL A 274 0.18 -23.09 -30.12
N LYS A 275 1.36 -22.63 -30.51
CA LYS A 275 2.60 -22.67 -29.70
C LYS A 275 3.05 -21.26 -29.44
N SER A 276 3.21 -20.92 -28.17
CA SER A 276 3.63 -19.59 -27.74
C SER A 276 4.59 -19.67 -26.57
N VAL A 277 5.49 -18.69 -26.46
CA VAL A 277 6.35 -18.49 -25.29
C VAL A 277 5.80 -17.28 -24.55
N VAL A 278 5.34 -17.51 -23.33
CA VAL A 278 4.61 -16.53 -22.53
C VAL A 278 5.50 -16.06 -21.38
N ARG A 279 5.77 -14.75 -21.34
CA ARG A 279 6.52 -14.12 -20.25
C ARG A 279 5.62 -14.01 -19.02
N VAL A 280 5.88 -14.84 -18.02
CA VAL A 280 4.98 -15.02 -16.86
C VAL A 280 4.85 -13.74 -16.04
N GLU A 281 5.96 -13.00 -15.87
CA GLU A 281 6.01 -11.78 -15.07
C GLU A 281 6.60 -10.63 -15.88
N VAL A 282 5.85 -9.54 -16.05
CA VAL A 282 6.33 -8.36 -16.78
C VAL A 282 5.91 -7.08 -16.05
N ALA A 283 6.86 -6.18 -15.79
CA ALA A 283 6.59 -4.90 -15.17
C ALA A 283 6.60 -3.76 -16.21
N TYR A 284 5.84 -2.70 -15.94
CA TYR A 284 5.77 -1.51 -16.78
C TYR A 284 5.82 -0.24 -15.93
N LEU A 285 6.56 0.76 -16.40
CA LEU A 285 6.59 2.12 -15.87
C LEU A 285 6.14 3.07 -16.98
N ASN A 286 5.04 3.79 -16.77
CA ASN A 286 4.45 4.70 -17.76
C ASN A 286 4.27 4.05 -19.15
N GLY A 287 3.75 2.81 -19.18
CA GLY A 287 3.56 2.03 -20.40
C GLY A 287 4.84 1.46 -21.05
N THR A 288 6.03 1.72 -20.49
CA THR A 288 7.30 1.18 -20.97
C THR A 288 7.70 -0.02 -20.12
N GLU A 289 8.11 -1.13 -20.75
CA GLU A 289 8.55 -2.32 -20.04
C GLU A 289 9.74 -2.00 -19.12
N ALA A 290 9.70 -2.54 -17.90
CA ALA A 290 10.68 -2.33 -16.87
C ALA A 290 11.26 -3.66 -16.37
N LYS A 291 12.57 -3.66 -16.11
CA LYS A 291 13.25 -4.75 -15.43
C LYS A 291 13.07 -4.61 -13.93
N CYS A 292 12.76 -5.74 -13.29
CA CYS A 292 12.73 -5.90 -11.85
C CYS A 292 14.10 -6.35 -11.36
N PHE A 293 14.64 -5.68 -10.34
CA PHE A 293 15.87 -6.06 -9.65
C PHE A 293 15.57 -6.20 -8.17
N ASP A 294 15.71 -7.42 -7.67
CA ASP A 294 15.56 -7.68 -6.25
C ASP A 294 16.86 -7.32 -5.52
N THR A 295 16.83 -6.27 -4.69
CA THR A 295 17.97 -5.79 -3.91
C THR A 295 17.67 -5.74 -2.41
N HIS A 296 16.65 -6.49 -1.96
CA HIS A 296 16.13 -6.38 -0.60
C HIS A 296 17.16 -6.67 0.49
N ASP A 297 18.12 -7.55 0.23
CA ASP A 297 19.22 -7.86 1.15
C ASP A 297 20.08 -6.63 1.46
N VAL A 298 20.18 -5.68 0.52
CA VAL A 298 20.98 -4.47 0.67
C VAL A 298 20.16 -3.35 1.29
N ASP A 299 19.11 -2.90 0.58
CA ASP A 299 18.35 -1.69 0.93
C ASP A 299 16.89 -1.95 1.34
N GLY A 300 16.46 -3.22 1.37
CA GLY A 300 15.09 -3.58 1.68
C GLY A 300 14.08 -3.22 0.59
N LEU A 301 14.55 -2.93 -0.63
CA LEU A 301 13.72 -2.49 -1.75
C LEU A 301 13.86 -3.43 -2.96
N VAL A 302 12.86 -3.35 -3.83
CA VAL A 302 12.85 -3.95 -5.16
C VAL A 302 12.78 -2.82 -6.17
N TRP A 303 13.69 -2.83 -7.15
CA TRP A 303 13.85 -1.75 -8.11
C TRP A 303 13.23 -2.10 -9.45
N PHE A 304 12.43 -1.19 -9.98
CA PHE A 304 11.88 -1.27 -11.32
C PHE A 304 12.55 -0.19 -12.16
N LYS A 305 13.18 -0.59 -13.27
CA LYS A 305 13.87 0.33 -14.18
C LYS A 305 13.45 0.09 -15.62
N THR A 306 13.05 1.15 -16.33
CA THR A 306 12.65 1.04 -17.75
C THR A 306 13.76 0.45 -18.62
N ILE A 307 13.39 -0.41 -19.56
CA ILE A 307 14.31 -0.97 -20.55
C ILE A 307 14.55 0.09 -21.63
N ASN A 308 15.68 0.78 -21.55
CA ASN A 308 16.06 1.79 -22.53
C ASN A 308 16.59 1.13 -23.82
N SER A 309 15.83 1.21 -24.92
CA SER A 309 16.29 0.79 -26.26
C SER A 309 16.75 1.95 -27.16
N GLY A 310 16.61 3.22 -26.74
CA GLY A 310 16.78 4.36 -27.65
C GLY A 310 17.09 5.74 -27.04
N GLY A 311 17.81 5.81 -25.92
CA GLY A 311 18.33 7.09 -25.39
C GLY A 311 17.33 7.98 -24.64
N GLY A 312 16.16 7.46 -24.28
CA GLY A 312 15.20 8.13 -23.40
C GLY A 312 15.69 8.24 -21.95
N ARG A 313 15.07 9.12 -21.15
CA ARG A 313 15.33 9.20 -19.71
C ARG A 313 14.86 7.90 -19.05
N GLU A 314 15.81 7.19 -18.44
CA GLU A 314 15.50 6.01 -17.62
C GLU A 314 14.58 6.43 -16.48
N SER A 315 13.46 5.72 -16.29
CA SER A 315 12.56 5.92 -15.17
C SER A 315 12.77 4.82 -14.13
N VAL A 316 12.84 5.20 -12.86
CA VAL A 316 13.06 4.28 -11.74
C VAL A 316 11.99 4.44 -10.66
N VAL A 317 11.40 3.33 -10.25
CA VAL A 317 10.53 3.24 -9.06
C VAL A 317 11.05 2.14 -8.17
N LYS A 318 11.06 2.36 -6.86
CA LYS A 318 11.43 1.34 -5.87
C LYS A 318 10.23 1.03 -4.98
N LEU A 319 10.03 -0.25 -4.71
CA LEU A 319 8.98 -0.74 -3.84
C LEU A 319 9.61 -1.42 -2.63
N SER A 320 9.09 -1.17 -1.43
CA SER A 320 9.51 -1.92 -0.25
C SER A 320 9.29 -3.42 -0.46
N TYR A 321 10.27 -4.22 -0.07
CA TYR A 321 10.21 -5.67 -0.20
C TYR A 321 8.98 -6.27 0.48
N LEU A 322 8.52 -5.70 1.61
CA LEU A 322 7.27 -6.11 2.27
C LEU A 322 6.05 -6.05 1.34
N ILE A 323 5.97 -5.02 0.50
CA ILE A 323 4.86 -4.87 -0.45
C ILE A 323 5.04 -5.81 -1.63
N TRP A 324 6.28 -5.99 -2.10
CA TRP A 324 6.59 -6.93 -3.17
C TRP A 324 6.29 -8.38 -2.79
N GLU A 325 6.73 -8.82 -1.61
CA GLU A 325 6.43 -10.13 -1.05
C GLU A 325 4.91 -10.35 -0.94
N ARG A 326 4.17 -9.30 -0.54
CA ARG A 326 2.71 -9.33 -0.53
C ARG A 326 2.11 -9.56 -1.93
N ILE A 327 2.60 -8.86 -2.97
CA ILE A 327 2.15 -9.08 -4.37
C ILE A 327 2.39 -10.55 -4.76
N LYS A 328 3.63 -11.03 -4.56
CA LYS A 328 4.02 -12.41 -4.91
C LYS A 328 3.20 -13.46 -4.15
N TRP A 329 2.91 -13.20 -2.88
CA TRP A 329 2.05 -14.07 -2.08
C TRP A 329 0.63 -14.15 -2.65
N GLU A 330 0.03 -13.02 -3.06
CA GLU A 330 -1.32 -13.01 -3.65
C GLU A 330 -1.41 -13.80 -4.96
N GLU A 331 -0.36 -13.80 -5.77
CA GLU A 331 -0.31 -14.56 -7.03
C GLU A 331 -0.02 -16.04 -6.81
N SER A 332 0.83 -16.36 -5.84
CA SER A 332 1.13 -17.76 -5.49
C SER A 332 -0.12 -18.53 -5.08
N ARG A 333 -1.10 -17.87 -4.45
CA ARG A 333 -2.41 -18.44 -4.10
C ARG A 333 -3.20 -18.92 -5.32
N MET A 334 -2.99 -18.26 -6.45
CA MET A 334 -3.62 -18.60 -7.73
C MET A 334 -2.76 -19.53 -8.59
N GLY A 335 -1.65 -20.04 -8.04
CA GLY A 335 -0.75 -20.99 -8.70
C GLY A 335 0.25 -20.34 -9.66
N CYS A 336 0.39 -19.00 -9.61
CA CYS A 336 1.38 -18.26 -10.37
C CYS A 336 2.55 -17.87 -9.46
N ASN A 337 3.71 -18.50 -9.67
CA ASN A 337 4.91 -18.21 -8.87
C ASN A 337 5.77 -17.08 -9.49
N GLY A 338 5.38 -16.56 -10.66
CA GLY A 338 6.20 -15.70 -11.50
C GLY A 338 7.53 -16.34 -11.92
N GLY A 339 8.41 -15.57 -12.55
CA GLY A 339 9.73 -16.03 -12.96
C GLY A 339 9.87 -16.23 -14.47
N GLU A 340 10.44 -17.37 -14.86
CA GLU A 340 10.87 -17.64 -16.24
C GLU A 340 9.71 -17.75 -17.24
N ASP A 341 10.06 -17.57 -18.51
CA ASP A 341 9.13 -17.73 -19.63
C ASP A 341 8.61 -19.17 -19.71
N GLU A 342 7.29 -19.32 -19.83
CA GLU A 342 6.65 -20.61 -19.97
C GLU A 342 6.25 -20.89 -21.42
N LYS A 343 6.51 -22.11 -21.89
CA LYS A 343 6.03 -22.58 -23.19
C LYS A 343 4.59 -23.06 -23.05
N VAL A 344 3.70 -22.45 -23.80
CA VAL A 344 2.29 -22.83 -23.88
C VAL A 344 2.03 -23.49 -25.24
N GLU A 345 1.55 -24.73 -25.20
CA GLU A 345 1.09 -25.47 -26.37
C GLU A 345 -0.38 -25.84 -26.18
N ARG A 346 -1.22 -25.43 -27.13
CA ARG A 346 -2.64 -25.73 -27.14
C ARG A 346 -3.00 -26.39 -28.46
N VAL A 347 -3.51 -27.61 -28.38
CA VAL A 347 -4.03 -28.37 -29.52
C VAL A 347 -5.49 -28.70 -29.21
N GLU A 348 -6.40 -28.27 -30.08
CA GLU A 348 -7.82 -28.61 -29.97
C GLU A 348 -8.39 -29.09 -31.29
N GLU A 349 -9.29 -30.07 -31.22
CA GLU A 349 -10.05 -30.55 -32.37
C GLU A 349 -11.45 -29.92 -32.39
N CYS A 350 -11.81 -29.26 -33.49
CA CYS A 350 -13.11 -28.64 -33.68
C CYS A 350 -14.20 -29.71 -33.79
N ARG A 351 -15.13 -29.70 -32.82
CA ARG A 351 -16.29 -30.63 -32.77
C ARG A 351 -17.53 -30.09 -33.48
N GLY A 352 -17.45 -28.91 -34.12
CA GLY A 352 -18.55 -28.24 -34.78
C GLY A 352 -19.01 -28.94 -36.07
N GLY A 353 -20.31 -28.85 -36.37
CA GLY A 353 -20.92 -29.41 -37.59
C GLY A 353 -20.39 -28.79 -38.89
N ALA A 354 -20.88 -29.28 -40.04
CA ALA A 354 -20.32 -29.18 -41.41
C ALA A 354 -19.79 -27.81 -41.96
N GLY A 355 -19.86 -26.71 -41.21
CA GLY A 355 -19.44 -25.36 -41.62
C GLY A 355 -17.94 -25.02 -41.43
N GLY A 356 -17.14 -25.88 -40.79
CA GLY A 356 -15.73 -25.59 -40.51
C GLY A 356 -15.54 -24.43 -39.51
N TRP A 357 -14.28 -24.08 -39.21
CA TRP A 357 -13.92 -22.89 -38.41
C TRP A 357 -13.07 -21.94 -39.25
N LYS A 358 -13.10 -20.65 -38.94
CA LYS A 358 -12.31 -19.60 -39.60
C LYS A 358 -11.12 -19.19 -38.77
N ARG A 359 -11.31 -18.99 -37.47
CA ARG A 359 -10.26 -18.54 -36.55
C ARG A 359 -10.35 -19.27 -35.22
N PHE A 360 -9.20 -19.59 -34.66
CA PHE A 360 -9.04 -20.12 -33.32
C PHE A 360 -8.10 -19.20 -32.55
N GLY A 361 -8.57 -18.66 -31.41
CA GLY A 361 -7.79 -17.81 -30.53
C GLY A 361 -7.48 -18.52 -29.21
N CYS A 362 -6.24 -18.40 -28.75
CA CYS A 362 -5.80 -18.93 -27.46
C CYS A 362 -5.46 -17.77 -26.52
N TYR A 363 -6.02 -17.79 -25.31
CA TYR A 363 -5.96 -16.69 -24.35
C TYR A 363 -5.46 -17.20 -23.00
N VAL A 364 -4.64 -16.40 -22.34
CA VAL A 364 -4.18 -16.63 -20.97
C VAL A 364 -4.84 -15.63 -20.04
N LEU A 365 -5.18 -16.07 -18.82
CA LEU A 365 -5.63 -15.13 -17.78
C LEU A 365 -4.43 -14.31 -17.32
N VAL A 366 -4.59 -12.99 -17.30
CA VAL A 366 -3.63 -12.06 -16.73
C VAL A 366 -4.21 -11.45 -15.46
N GLU A 367 -3.44 -11.49 -14.38
CA GLU A 367 -3.68 -10.68 -13.18
C GLU A 367 -2.66 -9.55 -13.17
N ARG A 368 -3.15 -8.31 -13.16
CA ARG A 368 -2.33 -7.09 -13.23
C ARG A 368 -2.48 -6.30 -11.95
N PHE A 369 -1.36 -6.07 -11.27
CA PHE A 369 -1.30 -5.08 -10.19
C PHE A 369 -1.03 -3.70 -10.79
N VAL A 370 -1.88 -2.72 -10.48
CA VAL A 370 -1.70 -1.33 -10.90
C VAL A 370 -1.54 -0.45 -9.69
N LEU A 371 -0.38 0.19 -9.56
CA LEU A 371 -0.06 1.16 -8.52
C LEU A 371 -0.29 2.58 -9.07
N ARG A 372 -1.17 3.34 -8.41
CA ARG A 372 -1.55 4.70 -8.79
C ARG A 372 -1.29 5.68 -7.64
N ARG A 373 -0.88 6.90 -7.98
CA ARG A 373 -0.90 8.04 -7.05
C ARG A 373 -2.36 8.41 -6.73
N MET A 374 -2.56 9.24 -5.71
CA MET A 374 -3.90 9.69 -5.32
C MET A 374 -4.60 10.56 -6.38
N ASP A 375 -3.84 11.17 -7.30
CA ASP A 375 -4.37 11.91 -8.45
C ASP A 375 -4.82 11.00 -9.62
N GLY A 376 -4.66 9.67 -9.46
CA GLY A 376 -5.01 8.66 -10.47
C GLY A 376 -3.89 8.38 -11.48
N SER A 377 -2.78 9.10 -11.44
CA SER A 377 -1.64 8.84 -12.31
C SER A 377 -0.98 7.51 -11.99
N GLU A 378 -0.63 6.76 -13.02
CA GLU A 378 0.04 5.47 -12.90
C GLU A 378 1.51 5.63 -12.49
N VAL A 379 2.00 4.66 -11.71
CA VAL A 379 3.38 4.60 -11.22
C VAL A 379 4.05 3.31 -11.69
N LEU A 380 3.38 2.18 -11.49
CA LEU A 380 3.90 0.85 -11.78
C LEU A 380 2.74 -0.08 -12.13
N MET A 381 2.90 -0.87 -13.19
CA MET A 381 2.09 -2.05 -13.45
C MET A 381 2.95 -3.31 -13.39
N VAL A 382 2.39 -4.41 -12.88
CA VAL A 382 3.03 -5.72 -12.92
C VAL A 382 2.01 -6.76 -13.34
N ASP A 383 2.30 -7.43 -14.45
CA ASP A 383 1.46 -8.46 -15.06
C ASP A 383 1.95 -9.84 -14.65
N PHE A 384 1.02 -10.67 -14.21
CA PHE A 384 1.21 -12.09 -13.94
C PHE A 384 0.32 -12.90 -14.89
N ARG A 385 0.94 -13.66 -15.79
CA ARG A 385 0.25 -14.52 -16.76
C ARG A 385 0.09 -15.92 -16.19
N HIS A 386 -1.14 -16.35 -16.01
CA HIS A 386 -1.47 -17.65 -15.41
C HIS A 386 -1.50 -18.72 -16.51
N CYS A 387 -0.35 -19.22 -16.93
CA CYS A 387 -0.21 -20.20 -18.04
C CYS A 387 -0.98 -21.52 -17.84
N LYS A 388 -1.45 -21.82 -16.62
CA LYS A 388 -2.35 -22.96 -16.32
C LYS A 388 -3.84 -22.64 -16.51
N LYS A 389 -4.19 -21.36 -16.66
CA LYS A 389 -5.55 -20.85 -16.89
C LYS A 389 -5.63 -20.30 -18.30
N ILE A 390 -5.90 -21.20 -19.23
CA ILE A 390 -6.02 -20.91 -20.65
C ILE A 390 -7.47 -21.11 -21.07
N GLN A 391 -7.93 -20.23 -21.96
CA GLN A 391 -9.20 -20.39 -22.66
C GLN A 391 -8.99 -20.28 -24.16
N SER A 392 -9.90 -20.89 -24.91
CA SER A 392 -9.86 -20.89 -26.36
C SER A 392 -11.21 -20.55 -26.94
N ILE A 393 -11.21 -19.78 -28.04
CA ILE A 393 -12.42 -19.40 -28.77
C ILE A 393 -12.27 -19.84 -30.22
N TRP A 394 -13.33 -20.46 -30.72
CA TRP A 394 -13.54 -20.79 -32.13
C TRP A 394 -14.49 -19.76 -32.75
N GLU A 395 -14.15 -19.27 -33.96
CA GLU A 395 -15.01 -18.43 -34.81
C GLU A 395 -15.33 -19.10 -36.14
#